data_AF-A0A3D4U0I7-F1
#
_entry.id   AF-A0A3D4U0I7-F1
#
_cell.length_a   1.000
_cell.length_b   1.000
_cell.length_c   1.000
_cell.angle_alpha   90.00
_cell.angle_beta   90.00
_cell.angle_gamma   90.00
#
_symmetry.space_group_name_H-M   'P 1'
#
loop_
_entity.id
_entity.type
_entity.pdbx_description
1 polymer ?
#
loop_
_entity_poly.entity_id
_entity_poly.type
_entity_poly.pdbx_seq_one_letter_code
_entity_poly.pdbx_strand_id
1 'polypeptide(L)'
;MKKSFVTSNINEDEMKEWISTIASDDFQGRFPGTEGEEKTANYLAEQFKKVGANPGNGNIYFQEVPLIKITNDLKIKLKVKGAKGGISFNYLKDIIGGTPQPVEKINLSDLDLVFVGFGINAPEFGWNDYEGADVKGKIVLALVNDPGFYDSTLFKGRNMTYYGRWIYKYEEAARQGAAGV
;
A
#
# COMPACT_ATOMS: atom_id res chain seq x y z
N MET A 1 1.71 3.66 -47.63
CA MET A 1 2.61 4.18 -46.58
C MET A 1 2.89 3.06 -45.58
N LYS A 2 4.14 2.65 -45.43
CA LYS A 2 4.53 1.61 -44.47
C LYS A 2 4.31 2.16 -43.05
N LYS A 3 3.37 1.56 -42.29
CA LYS A 3 3.40 1.65 -40.83
C LYS A 3 4.65 0.88 -40.38
N SER A 4 5.77 1.59 -40.29
CA SER A 4 6.94 1.10 -39.56
C SER A 4 6.46 0.92 -38.12
N PHE A 5 6.36 -0.33 -37.69
CA PHE A 5 6.08 -0.66 -36.31
C PHE A 5 7.26 -0.16 -35.46
N VAL A 6 6.94 0.49 -34.34
CA VAL A 6 7.85 0.99 -33.30
C VAL A 6 8.82 -0.10 -32.78
N THR A 7 8.58 -1.37 -33.09
CA THR A 7 9.37 -2.52 -32.65
C THR A 7 10.76 -2.63 -33.27
N SER A 8 11.07 -1.94 -34.38
CA SER A 8 12.40 -2.03 -35.00
C SER A 8 13.49 -1.24 -34.26
N ASN A 9 13.11 -0.45 -33.24
CA ASN A 9 14.01 0.43 -32.50
C ASN A 9 14.06 0.12 -30.99
N ILE A 10 13.61 -1.07 -30.56
CA ILE A 10 13.85 -1.55 -29.19
C ILE A 10 15.17 -2.32 -29.22
N ASN A 11 16.20 -1.76 -28.59
CA ASN A 11 17.55 -2.31 -28.57
C ASN A 11 17.84 -2.94 -27.20
N GLU A 12 18.28 -4.20 -27.20
CA GLU A 12 18.66 -4.93 -25.98
C GLU A 12 19.79 -4.23 -25.23
N ASP A 13 20.77 -3.67 -25.94
CA ASP A 13 21.92 -3.01 -25.32
C ASP A 13 21.51 -1.71 -24.62
N GLU A 14 20.62 -0.92 -25.23
CA GLU A 14 20.06 0.29 -24.61
C GLU A 14 19.25 -0.05 -23.36
N MET A 15 18.42 -1.10 -23.42
CA MET A 15 17.65 -1.57 -22.26
C MET A 15 18.58 -2.01 -21.12
N LYS A 16 19.64 -2.77 -21.42
CA LYS A 16 20.65 -3.18 -20.43
C LYS A 16 21.36 -1.98 -19.83
N GLU A 17 21.70 -0.98 -20.64
CA GLU A 17 22.34 0.24 -20.16
C GLU A 17 21.42 1.00 -19.20
N TRP A 18 20.16 1.23 -19.57
CA TRP A 18 19.20 1.93 -18.70
C TRP A 18 18.97 1.20 -17.38
N ILE A 19 18.76 -0.12 -17.44
CA ILE A 19 18.53 -0.93 -16.25
C ILE A 19 19.77 -0.96 -15.36
N SER A 20 20.96 -1.20 -15.92
CA SER A 20 22.19 -1.28 -15.15
C SER A 20 22.57 0.07 -14.52
N THR A 21 22.31 1.17 -15.21
CA THR A 21 22.53 2.52 -14.68
C THR A 21 21.65 2.80 -13.46
N ILE A 22 20.33 2.65 -13.59
CA ILE A 22 19.37 2.93 -12.49
C ILE A 22 19.53 1.93 -11.33
N ALA A 23 20.01 0.72 -11.59
CA ALA A 23 20.27 -0.29 -10.58
C ALA A 23 21.68 -0.23 -9.96
N SER A 24 22.53 0.70 -10.41
CA SER A 24 23.91 0.82 -9.90
C SER A 24 23.96 1.37 -8.47
N ASP A 25 25.06 1.06 -7.78
CA ASP A 25 25.33 1.60 -6.44
C ASP A 25 25.38 3.14 -6.45
N ASP A 26 25.85 3.75 -7.54
CA ASP A 26 25.91 5.20 -7.71
C ASP A 26 24.51 5.86 -7.66
N PHE A 27 23.49 5.15 -8.11
CA PHE A 27 22.10 5.62 -8.09
C PHE A 27 21.42 5.37 -6.74
N GLN A 28 21.97 4.54 -5.85
CA GLN A 28 21.50 4.36 -4.46
C GLN A 28 20.00 3.98 -4.30
N GLY A 29 19.35 3.51 -5.38
CA GLY A 29 17.93 3.24 -5.42
C GLY A 29 17.07 4.44 -5.85
N ARG A 30 15.76 4.36 -5.60
CA ARG A 30 14.75 5.32 -6.12
C ARG A 30 13.60 5.57 -5.15
N PHE A 31 13.90 5.49 -3.86
CA PHE A 31 12.91 5.73 -2.82
C PHE A 31 12.59 7.24 -2.77
N PRO A 32 11.32 7.67 -2.71
CA PRO A 32 10.97 9.09 -2.69
C PRO A 32 11.66 9.86 -1.55
N GLY A 33 12.13 11.08 -1.84
CA GLY A 33 12.83 11.96 -0.91
C GLY A 33 14.27 11.55 -0.59
N THR A 34 14.94 10.75 -1.43
CA THR A 34 16.35 10.39 -1.28
C THR A 34 17.22 10.95 -2.41
N GLU A 35 18.53 11.01 -2.21
CA GLU A 35 19.48 11.39 -3.29
C GLU A 35 19.34 10.50 -4.53
N GLY A 36 19.02 9.22 -4.34
CA GLY A 36 18.82 8.27 -5.43
C GLY A 36 17.59 8.57 -6.29
N GLU A 37 16.50 9.07 -5.69
CA GLU A 37 15.36 9.61 -6.45
C GLU A 37 15.80 10.76 -7.35
N GLU A 38 16.50 11.74 -6.80
CA GLU A 38 16.94 12.92 -7.56
C GLU A 38 17.82 12.52 -8.75
N LYS A 39 18.82 11.65 -8.53
CA LYS A 39 19.66 11.09 -9.61
C LYS A 39 18.82 10.37 -10.66
N THR A 40 17.88 9.53 -10.24
CA THR A 40 17.01 8.78 -11.14
C THR A 40 16.11 9.71 -11.96
N ALA A 41 15.48 10.69 -11.34
CA ALA A 41 14.60 11.65 -12.01
C ALA A 41 15.36 12.49 -13.04
N ASN A 42 16.55 12.97 -12.68
CA ASN A 42 17.43 13.70 -13.60
C ASN A 42 17.86 12.83 -14.78
N TYR A 43 18.28 11.59 -14.54
CA TYR A 43 18.64 10.65 -15.59
C TYR A 43 17.47 10.41 -16.57
N LEU A 44 16.25 10.20 -16.06
CA LEU A 44 15.07 10.00 -16.90
C LEU A 44 14.76 11.25 -17.74
N ALA A 45 14.87 12.46 -17.17
CA ALA A 45 14.69 13.71 -17.90
C ALA A 45 15.74 13.85 -19.02
N GLU A 46 16.98 13.45 -18.79
CA GLU A 46 18.02 13.41 -19.82
C GLU A 46 17.72 12.39 -20.92
N GLN A 47 17.25 11.19 -20.58
CA GLN A 47 16.86 10.19 -21.59
C GLN A 47 15.69 10.69 -22.44
N PHE A 48 14.69 11.33 -21.84
CA PHE A 48 13.59 11.97 -22.59
C PHE A 48 14.08 13.08 -23.52
N LYS A 49 15.00 13.94 -23.08
CA LYS A 49 15.63 14.93 -23.97
C LYS A 49 16.37 14.28 -25.13
N LYS A 50 17.15 13.21 -24.88
CA LYS A 50 17.93 12.50 -25.91
C LYS A 50 17.05 11.91 -27.01
N VAL A 51 15.88 11.39 -26.66
CA VAL A 51 14.93 10.84 -27.65
C VAL A 51 14.03 11.90 -28.30
N GLY A 52 14.24 13.18 -27.98
CA GLY A 52 13.48 14.30 -28.55
C GLY A 52 12.07 14.46 -27.98
N ALA A 53 11.78 13.89 -26.81
CA ALA A 53 10.50 14.10 -26.15
C ALA A 53 10.40 15.52 -25.60
N ASN A 54 9.24 16.15 -25.78
CA ASN A 54 8.95 17.46 -25.19
C ASN A 54 8.69 17.34 -23.68
N PRO A 55 8.99 18.40 -22.90
CA PRO A 55 8.59 18.47 -21.49
C PRO A 55 7.07 18.35 -21.33
N GLY A 56 6.64 17.69 -20.24
CA GLY A 56 5.22 17.44 -19.92
C GLY A 56 4.59 18.49 -18.99
N ASN A 57 5.39 19.36 -18.37
CA ASN A 57 4.94 20.38 -17.43
C ASN A 57 5.47 21.75 -17.87
N GLY A 58 4.82 22.34 -18.89
CA GLY A 58 5.32 23.55 -19.54
C GLY A 58 6.69 23.30 -20.19
N ASN A 59 7.72 24.04 -19.76
CA ASN A 59 9.08 23.92 -20.30
C ASN A 59 9.99 23.00 -19.46
N ILE A 60 9.46 22.32 -18.44
CA ILE A 60 10.24 21.44 -17.55
C ILE A 60 9.78 19.98 -17.63
N TYR A 61 10.72 19.06 -17.41
CA TYR A 61 10.47 17.61 -17.43
C TYR A 61 10.00 17.06 -16.08
N PHE A 62 9.90 17.92 -15.06
CA PHE A 62 9.57 17.54 -13.69
C PHE A 62 8.17 18.03 -13.31
N GLN A 63 7.48 17.21 -12.52
CA GLN A 63 6.22 17.55 -11.86
C GLN A 63 6.46 17.52 -10.36
N GLU A 64 6.30 18.65 -9.69
CA GLU A 64 6.35 18.69 -8.23
C GLU A 64 5.10 18.00 -7.67
N VAL A 65 5.32 17.14 -6.67
CA VAL A 65 4.27 16.44 -5.94
C VAL A 65 4.49 16.65 -4.44
N PRO A 66 3.46 17.03 -3.66
CA PRO A 66 3.60 17.14 -2.23
C PRO A 66 3.82 15.76 -1.62
N LEU A 67 4.86 15.61 -0.81
CA LEU A 67 5.20 14.36 -0.13
C LEU A 67 5.12 14.52 1.38
N ILE A 68 4.62 13.49 2.05
CA ILE A 68 4.68 13.34 3.50
C ILE A 68 5.51 12.10 3.80
N LYS A 69 6.58 12.27 4.58
CA LYS A 69 7.37 11.15 5.08
C LYS A 69 6.84 10.73 6.45
N ILE A 70 6.37 9.49 6.54
CA ILE A 70 5.98 8.87 7.81
C ILE A 70 7.02 7.79 8.14
N THR A 71 7.61 7.89 9.33
CA THR A 71 8.49 6.87 9.87
C THR A 71 7.87 6.35 11.15
N ASN A 72 7.46 5.08 11.15
CA ASN A 72 6.89 4.47 12.34
C ASN A 72 8.00 4.15 13.36
N ASP A 73 7.76 4.44 14.64
CA ASP A 73 8.62 3.96 15.72
C ASP A 73 8.49 2.43 15.82
N LEU A 74 9.62 1.73 15.94
CA LEU A 74 9.69 0.28 16.10
C LEU A 74 9.22 -0.19 17.49
N LYS A 75 8.74 0.71 18.36
CA LYS A 75 8.27 0.42 19.73
C LYS A 75 6.77 0.19 19.84
N ILE A 76 6.14 -0.39 18.82
CA ILE A 76 4.73 -0.78 18.89
C ILE A 76 4.56 -1.86 19.96
N LYS A 77 3.61 -1.64 20.88
CA LYS A 77 3.24 -2.60 21.92
C LYS A 77 1.75 -2.85 21.84
N LEU A 78 1.36 -4.08 21.55
CA LEU A 78 -0.05 -4.49 21.58
C LEU A 78 -0.28 -5.46 22.75
N LYS A 79 -1.30 -5.17 23.53
CA LYS A 79 -1.80 -6.04 24.58
C LYS A 79 -3.30 -6.19 24.41
N VAL A 80 -3.78 -7.43 24.35
CA VAL A 80 -5.20 -7.74 24.28
C VAL A 80 -5.59 -8.42 25.58
N LYS A 81 -6.66 -7.93 26.22
CA LYS A 81 -7.24 -8.54 27.42
C LYS A 81 -8.54 -9.23 27.05
N GLY A 82 -8.74 -10.44 27.55
CA GLY A 82 -9.98 -11.18 27.43
C GLY A 82 -10.37 -11.82 28.76
N ALA A 83 -11.51 -12.52 28.78
CA ALA A 83 -12.05 -13.12 30.01
C ALA A 83 -11.10 -14.12 30.69
N LYS A 84 -10.18 -14.73 29.94
CA LYS A 84 -9.21 -15.73 30.44
C LYS A 84 -7.81 -15.15 30.72
N GLY A 85 -7.64 -13.83 30.65
CA GLY A 85 -6.36 -13.16 30.87
C GLY A 85 -5.92 -12.28 29.70
N GLY A 86 -4.65 -11.87 29.71
CA GLY A 86 -4.08 -10.98 28.69
C GLY A 86 -3.00 -11.64 27.85
N ILE A 87 -2.95 -11.29 26.56
CA ILE A 87 -1.90 -11.68 25.62
C ILE A 87 -1.12 -10.42 25.23
N SER A 88 0.21 -10.51 25.20
CA SER A 88 1.08 -9.44 24.70
C SER A 88 1.76 -9.91 23.41
N PHE A 89 1.83 -9.02 22.42
CA PHE A 89 2.44 -9.31 21.12
C PHE A 89 3.75 -8.54 20.96
N ASN A 90 4.77 -9.21 20.45
CA ASN A 90 6.07 -8.61 20.14
C ASN A 90 6.06 -8.09 18.70
N TYR A 91 6.45 -6.82 18.53
CA TYR A 91 6.58 -6.21 17.21
C TYR A 91 7.64 -6.93 16.36
N LEU A 92 7.39 -7.06 15.05
CA LEU A 92 8.16 -7.81 14.05
C LEU A 92 8.25 -9.33 14.25
N LYS A 93 7.76 -9.86 15.37
CA LYS A 93 7.68 -11.31 15.61
C LYS A 93 6.25 -11.82 15.54
N ASP A 94 5.35 -11.18 16.26
CA ASP A 94 3.94 -11.59 16.38
C ASP A 94 3.02 -10.62 15.64
N ILE A 95 3.41 -9.33 15.51
CA ILE A 95 2.63 -8.31 14.80
C ILE A 95 3.50 -7.37 13.97
N ILE A 96 2.90 -6.84 12.91
CA ILE A 96 3.37 -5.66 12.18
C ILE A 96 2.25 -4.63 12.26
N GLY A 97 2.61 -3.37 12.47
CA GLY A 97 1.67 -2.28 12.59
C GLY A 97 2.33 -0.97 12.21
N GLY A 98 1.49 0.03 11.96
CA GLY A 98 1.89 1.38 11.62
C GLY A 98 0.65 2.22 11.39
N THR A 99 0.84 3.52 11.21
CA THR A 99 -0.25 4.43 10.85
C THR A 99 0.14 5.21 9.60
N PRO A 100 -0.76 5.39 8.62
CA PRO A 100 -0.55 6.33 7.54
C PRO A 100 -0.92 7.77 7.96
N GLN A 101 -1.36 7.99 9.21
CA GLN A 101 -1.72 9.32 9.69
C GLN A 101 -0.45 10.12 10.04
N PRO A 102 -0.35 11.39 9.60
CA PRO A 102 0.79 12.26 9.89
C PRO A 102 0.68 12.86 11.30
N VAL A 103 0.67 12.02 12.33
CA VAL A 103 0.60 12.42 13.73
C VAL A 103 1.79 11.86 14.51
N GLU A 104 2.28 12.61 15.49
CA GLU A 104 3.47 12.24 16.25
C GLU A 104 3.29 10.97 17.08
N LYS A 105 2.07 10.75 17.59
CA LYS A 105 1.76 9.62 18.47
C LYS A 105 0.32 9.17 18.31
N ILE A 106 0.14 7.87 18.13
CA ILE A 106 -1.14 7.19 18.26
C ILE A 106 -1.21 6.55 19.64
N ASN A 107 -2.29 6.81 20.38
CA ASN A 107 -2.58 6.13 21.63
C ASN A 107 -3.96 5.47 21.55
N LEU A 108 -3.96 4.14 21.49
CA LEU A 108 -5.16 3.31 21.46
C LEU A 108 -5.15 2.49 22.75
N SER A 109 -5.77 3.01 23.79
CA SER A 109 -5.79 2.41 25.12
C SER A 109 -7.22 2.06 25.54
N ASP A 110 -7.40 0.85 26.08
CA ASP A 110 -8.66 0.37 26.64
C ASP A 110 -9.86 0.47 25.67
N LEU A 111 -9.59 0.14 24.41
CA LEU A 111 -10.62 0.01 23.37
C LEU A 111 -11.05 -1.45 23.21
N ASP A 112 -12.33 -1.66 22.93
CA ASP A 112 -12.85 -2.98 22.61
C ASP A 112 -12.30 -3.47 21.27
N LEU A 113 -12.13 -4.80 21.16
CA LEU A 113 -11.78 -5.48 19.92
C LEU A 113 -13.02 -6.18 19.36
N VAL A 114 -13.39 -5.89 18.12
CA VAL A 114 -14.57 -6.46 17.46
C VAL A 114 -14.13 -7.29 16.26
N PHE A 115 -14.38 -8.59 16.28
CA PHE A 115 -14.12 -9.45 15.13
C PHE A 115 -15.22 -9.30 14.08
N VAL A 116 -14.86 -8.95 12.85
CA VAL A 116 -15.78 -8.68 11.74
C VAL A 116 -15.54 -9.64 10.57
N GLY A 117 -15.18 -10.90 10.82
CA GLY A 117 -14.94 -11.85 9.73
C GLY A 117 -13.84 -11.36 8.78
N PHE A 118 -14.17 -11.07 7.52
CA PHE A 118 -13.23 -10.54 6.54
C PHE A 118 -13.22 -9.01 6.51
N GLY A 119 -14.07 -8.29 7.25
CA GLY A 119 -14.15 -6.83 7.20
C GLY A 119 -14.55 -6.31 5.82
N ILE A 120 -15.49 -6.99 5.17
CA ILE A 120 -15.99 -6.68 3.83
C ILE A 120 -17.42 -6.12 3.88
N ASN A 121 -17.61 -5.00 3.18
CA ASN A 121 -18.90 -4.49 2.77
C ASN A 121 -18.93 -4.44 1.24
N ALA A 122 -19.57 -5.43 0.63
CA ALA A 122 -19.64 -5.67 -0.80
C ALA A 122 -21.09 -5.97 -1.23
N PRO A 123 -21.93 -4.93 -1.37
CA PRO A 123 -23.35 -5.11 -1.71
C PRO A 123 -23.59 -5.88 -3.01
N GLU A 124 -22.69 -5.78 -4.00
CA GLU A 124 -22.77 -6.51 -5.27
C GLU A 124 -22.55 -8.02 -5.12
N PHE A 125 -21.97 -8.45 -4.00
CA PHE A 125 -21.87 -9.86 -3.60
C PHE A 125 -22.90 -10.23 -2.52
N GLY A 126 -23.78 -9.29 -2.13
CA GLY A 126 -24.72 -9.50 -1.03
C GLY A 126 -24.04 -9.75 0.31
N TRP A 127 -22.84 -9.19 0.53
CA TRP A 127 -21.99 -9.50 1.67
C TRP A 127 -21.71 -8.25 2.51
N ASN A 128 -22.00 -8.30 3.81
CA ASN A 128 -21.66 -7.22 4.74
C ASN A 128 -21.27 -7.76 6.12
N ASP A 129 -19.97 -7.84 6.37
CA ASP A 129 -19.38 -8.27 7.63
C ASP A 129 -19.59 -7.28 8.78
N TYR A 130 -19.94 -6.03 8.47
CA TYR A 130 -20.20 -4.98 9.47
C TYR A 130 -21.68 -4.89 9.85
N GLU A 131 -22.56 -5.66 9.19
CA GLU A 131 -24.00 -5.62 9.47
C GLU A 131 -24.28 -6.02 10.93
N GLY A 132 -24.89 -5.10 11.69
CA GLY A 132 -25.18 -5.29 13.11
C GLY A 132 -23.97 -5.19 14.05
N ALA A 133 -22.76 -4.94 13.54
CA ALA A 133 -21.56 -4.80 14.36
C ALA A 133 -21.37 -3.34 14.81
N ASP A 134 -21.25 -3.13 16.14
CA ASP A 134 -20.88 -1.83 16.68
C ASP A 134 -19.34 -1.70 16.76
N VAL A 135 -18.74 -1.08 15.75
CA VAL A 135 -17.29 -0.92 15.60
C VAL A 135 -16.79 0.51 15.85
N LYS A 136 -17.68 1.47 16.07
CA LYS A 136 -17.33 2.89 16.14
C LYS A 136 -16.40 3.17 17.33
N GLY A 137 -15.24 3.75 17.07
CA GLY A 137 -14.22 4.05 18.08
C GLY A 137 -13.49 2.82 18.64
N LYS A 138 -13.72 1.62 18.09
CA LYS A 138 -13.14 0.34 18.54
C LYS A 138 -12.05 -0.14 17.59
N ILE A 139 -11.29 -1.14 18.01
CA ILE A 139 -10.37 -1.85 17.13
C ILE A 139 -11.12 -2.99 16.45
N VAL A 140 -11.00 -3.08 15.14
CA VAL A 140 -11.59 -4.14 14.34
C VAL A 140 -10.56 -5.24 14.14
N LEU A 141 -10.96 -6.51 14.27
CA LEU A 141 -10.13 -7.65 13.88
C LEU A 141 -10.75 -8.28 12.63
N ALA A 142 -9.99 -8.33 11.55
CA ALA A 142 -10.42 -8.89 10.28
C ALA A 142 -9.43 -9.93 9.74
N LEU A 143 -9.94 -10.91 9.00
CA LEU A 143 -9.16 -11.87 8.25
C LEU A 143 -8.64 -11.23 6.95
N VAL A 144 -7.40 -11.59 6.60
CA VAL A 144 -6.78 -11.24 5.32
C VAL A 144 -7.41 -12.08 4.19
N ASN A 145 -7.38 -11.56 2.96
CA ASN A 145 -8.07 -12.07 1.77
C ASN A 145 -9.59 -11.84 1.81
N ASP A 146 -10.26 -12.33 0.76
CA ASP A 146 -11.72 -12.44 0.70
C ASP A 146 -12.12 -13.92 0.84
N PRO A 147 -13.41 -14.21 1.17
CA PRO A 147 -13.87 -15.57 1.42
C PRO A 147 -13.54 -16.58 0.31
N GLY A 148 -13.41 -16.11 -0.94
CA GLY A 148 -13.08 -16.91 -2.13
C GLY A 148 -11.78 -17.71 -2.00
N PHE A 149 -10.83 -17.24 -1.18
CA PHE A 149 -9.57 -17.94 -0.90
C PHE A 149 -9.79 -19.26 -0.15
N TYR A 150 -10.78 -19.29 0.75
CA TYR A 150 -11.10 -20.44 1.61
C TYR A 150 -12.23 -21.30 1.03
N ASP A 151 -13.21 -20.68 0.39
CA ASP A 151 -14.29 -21.35 -0.35
C ASP A 151 -14.37 -20.78 -1.77
N SER A 152 -13.97 -21.58 -2.75
CA SER A 152 -13.91 -21.16 -4.15
C SER A 152 -15.28 -20.82 -4.78
N THR A 153 -16.39 -21.17 -4.12
CA THR A 153 -17.74 -20.84 -4.59
C THR A 153 -18.17 -19.42 -4.25
N LEU A 154 -17.45 -18.75 -3.34
CA LEU A 154 -17.71 -17.38 -2.93
C LEU A 154 -16.86 -16.39 -3.74
N PHE A 155 -17.40 -15.17 -3.93
CA PHE A 155 -16.73 -14.07 -4.64
C PHE A 155 -16.23 -14.49 -6.04
N LYS A 156 -14.92 -14.39 -6.29
CA LYS A 156 -14.26 -14.82 -7.54
C LYS A 156 -13.37 -16.05 -7.30
N GLY A 157 -13.69 -16.84 -6.28
CA GLY A 157 -12.91 -17.98 -5.83
C GLY A 157 -11.48 -17.57 -5.48
N ARG A 158 -10.48 -18.33 -5.94
CA ARG A 158 -9.06 -18.05 -5.64
C ARG A 158 -8.50 -16.79 -6.30
N ASN A 159 -9.27 -16.14 -7.18
CA ASN A 159 -8.87 -14.86 -7.76
C ASN A 159 -9.21 -13.73 -6.79
N MET A 160 -8.21 -13.28 -6.03
CA MET A 160 -8.36 -12.23 -5.04
C MET A 160 -8.97 -10.96 -5.64
N THR A 161 -10.04 -10.48 -5.01
CA THR A 161 -10.72 -9.23 -5.33
C THR A 161 -10.06 -8.04 -4.62
N TYR A 162 -10.52 -6.82 -4.89
CA TYR A 162 -10.10 -5.65 -4.12
C TYR A 162 -10.42 -5.82 -2.63
N TYR A 163 -11.54 -6.49 -2.31
CA TYR A 163 -11.96 -6.78 -0.94
C TYR A 163 -10.93 -7.56 -0.15
N GLY A 164 -10.11 -8.41 -0.77
CA GLY A 164 -9.10 -9.20 -0.08
C GLY A 164 -7.85 -8.44 0.37
N ARG A 165 -7.66 -7.19 -0.11
CA ARG A 165 -6.43 -6.42 0.12
C ARG A 165 -6.46 -5.70 1.47
N TRP A 166 -5.31 -5.60 2.14
CA TRP A 166 -5.17 -4.89 3.41
C TRP A 166 -5.65 -3.43 3.35
N ILE A 167 -5.32 -2.75 2.25
CA ILE A 167 -5.74 -1.36 2.01
C ILE A 167 -7.26 -1.22 2.10
N TYR A 168 -8.00 -2.13 1.46
CA TYR A 168 -9.46 -2.10 1.54
C TYR A 168 -9.95 -2.28 2.99
N LYS A 169 -9.36 -3.20 3.78
CA LYS A 169 -9.75 -3.41 5.18
C LYS A 169 -9.56 -2.16 6.01
N TYR A 170 -8.44 -1.47 5.83
CA TYR A 170 -8.15 -0.20 6.53
C TYR A 170 -9.14 0.89 6.15
N GLU A 171 -9.40 1.05 4.85
CA GLU A 171 -10.34 2.05 4.36
C GLU A 171 -11.76 1.77 4.82
N GLU A 172 -12.23 0.52 4.72
CA GLU A 172 -13.59 0.16 5.09
C GLU A 172 -13.80 0.29 6.60
N ALA A 173 -12.89 -0.20 7.44
CA ALA A 173 -13.00 -0.01 8.88
C ALA A 173 -13.02 1.48 9.26
N ALA A 174 -12.22 2.32 8.58
CA ALA A 174 -12.27 3.77 8.76
C ALA A 174 -13.62 4.36 8.33
N ARG A 175 -14.23 3.91 7.22
CA ARG A 175 -15.59 4.32 6.81
C ARG A 175 -16.64 3.94 7.84
N GLN A 176 -16.49 2.79 8.49
CA GLN A 176 -17.35 2.33 9.58
C GLN A 176 -17.07 3.02 10.93
N GLY A 177 -16.06 3.89 10.99
CA GLY A 177 -15.72 4.68 12.17
C GLY A 177 -14.89 3.94 13.21
N ALA A 178 -14.25 2.82 12.84
CA ALA A 178 -13.30 2.13 13.71
C ALA A 178 -12.08 3.03 14.04
N ALA A 179 -11.51 2.84 15.22
CA ALA A 179 -10.28 3.51 15.63
C ALA A 179 -9.01 2.83 15.06
N GLY A 180 -9.11 1.58 14.61
CA GLY A 180 -8.03 0.82 13.98
C GLY A 180 -8.46 -0.57 13.51
N VAL A 181 -7.55 -1.27 12.82
CA VAL A 181 -7.63 -2.66 12.35
C VAL A 181 -6.36 -3.40 12.72
#